data_AF-A0A1V5DGT1-F1
#
_entry.id   AF-A0A1V5DGT1-F1
#
_cell.length_a   1.000
_cell.length_b   1.000
_cell.length_c   1.000
_cell.angle_alpha   90.00
_cell.angle_beta   90.00
_cell.angle_gamma   90.00
#
_symmetry.space_group_name_H-M   'P 1'
#
loop_
_entity.id
_entity.type
_entity.pdbx_description
1 polymer ?
#
loop_
_entity_poly.entity_id
_entity_poly.type
_entity_poly.pdbx_seq_one_letter_code
_entity_poly.pdbx_strand_id
1 'polypeptide(L)'
;MKFCGGALIFWIALKLFIEGAPEEGGKKEPKTIWSAMVTIIIADIVMSLDNMLAVAGASHGNNLLIIFGLVLSIPFVVFTSSLLSMLMDKFPVIVYIGAMILGKVAGEMIITDPYVQSFLHTGKVTQYIVEAAGAVLVVVIGKLWMKMKIRKEETGHAH
;
A
#
# COMPACT_ATOMS: atom_id res chain seq x y z
N MET A 1 14.59 -2.41 9.56
CA MET A 1 13.41 -3.04 10.17
C MET A 1 12.38 -3.29 9.05
N LYS A 2 12.51 -4.37 8.28
CA LYS A 2 11.60 -4.65 7.15
C LYS A 2 10.20 -5.02 7.65
N PHE A 3 10.11 -5.59 8.84
CA PHE A 3 8.86 -5.88 9.52
C PHE A 3 7.95 -4.64 9.67
N CYS A 4 8.49 -3.53 10.17
CA CYS A 4 7.72 -2.29 10.32
C CYS A 4 7.26 -1.73 8.97
N GLY A 5 8.13 -1.79 7.94
CA GLY A 5 7.77 -1.41 6.58
C GLY A 5 6.64 -2.29 6.02
N GLY A 6 6.72 -3.61 6.21
CA GLY A 6 5.67 -4.54 5.80
C GLY A 6 4.34 -4.28 6.50
N ALA A 7 4.35 -3.98 7.81
CA ALA A 7 3.15 -3.62 8.55
C ALA A 7 2.53 -2.30 8.05
N LEU A 8 3.35 -1.30 7.73
CA LEU A 8 2.89 -0.03 7.14
C LEU A 8 2.28 -0.26 5.75
N ILE A 9 2.92 -1.05 4.89
CA ILE A 9 2.37 -1.38 3.56
C ILE A 9 1.05 -2.13 3.70
N PHE A 10 0.94 -3.07 4.65
CA PHE A 10 -0.32 -3.77 4.92
C PHE A 10 -1.44 -2.81 5.33
N TRP A 11 -1.13 -1.86 6.21
CA TRP A 11 -2.06 -0.80 6.62
C TRP A 11 -2.49 0.07 5.43
N ILE A 12 -1.56 0.45 4.56
CA ILE A 12 -1.84 1.21 3.34
C ILE A 12 -2.73 0.39 2.39
N ALA A 13 -2.48 -0.91 2.25
CA ALA A 13 -3.29 -1.82 1.43
C ALA A 13 -4.75 -1.86 1.92
N LEU A 14 -4.95 -1.95 3.23
CA LEU A 14 -6.27 -1.88 3.85
C LEU A 14 -6.93 -0.52 3.64
N LYS A 15 -6.21 0.58 3.87
CA LYS A 15 -6.72 1.93 3.67
C LYS A 15 -7.15 2.16 2.22
N LEU A 16 -6.31 1.75 1.26
CA LEU A 16 -6.61 1.80 -0.18
C LEU A 16 -7.88 1.02 -0.51
N PHE A 17 -8.02 -0.20 0.02
CA PHE A 17 -9.20 -1.03 -0.23
C PHE A 17 -10.47 -0.37 0.34
N ILE A 18 -10.42 0.11 1.57
CA ILE A 18 -11.60 0.61 2.29
C ILE A 18 -12.04 1.98 1.75
N GLU A 19 -11.10 2.85 1.40
CA GLU A 19 -11.39 4.19 0.88
C GLU A 19 -11.62 4.19 -0.64
N GLY A 20 -11.05 3.23 -1.35
CA GLY A 20 -11.08 3.13 -2.80
C GLY A 20 -12.03 2.09 -3.37
N ALA A 21 -12.50 1.09 -2.61
CA ALA A 21 -13.48 0.15 -3.14
C ALA A 21 -14.84 0.86 -3.27
N PRO A 22 -15.63 0.57 -4.32
CA PRO A 22 -16.99 1.09 -4.42
C PRO A 22 -17.83 0.50 -3.28
N GLU A 23 -18.48 1.37 -2.50
CA GLU A 23 -19.48 0.93 -1.53
C GLU A 23 -20.68 0.35 -2.29
N GLU A 24 -21.17 -0.81 -1.85
CA GLU A 24 -22.44 -1.37 -2.32
C GLU A 24 -23.58 -0.45 -1.83
N GLY A 25 -23.84 0.65 -2.55
CA GLY A 25 -25.02 1.50 -2.31
C GLY A 25 -24.83 3.02 -2.31
N GLY A 26 -23.64 3.58 -2.53
CA GLY A 26 -23.46 5.04 -2.39
C GLY A 26 -22.31 5.63 -3.20
N LYS A 27 -22.53 6.85 -3.71
CA LYS A 27 -21.54 7.65 -4.43
C LYS A 27 -20.30 7.85 -3.55
N LYS A 28 -19.13 7.37 -4.02
CA LYS A 28 -17.83 7.64 -3.40
C LYS A 28 -17.63 9.14 -3.21
N GLU A 29 -17.29 9.56 -2.00
CA GLU A 29 -16.80 10.92 -1.77
C GLU A 29 -15.36 11.03 -2.29
N PRO A 30 -15.04 11.99 -3.18
CA PRO A 30 -13.70 12.14 -3.76
C PRO A 30 -12.60 12.45 -2.73
N LYS A 31 -12.95 12.80 -1.48
CA LYS A 31 -11.99 13.17 -0.43
C LYS A 31 -11.19 11.99 0.14
N THR A 32 -11.77 10.78 0.19
CA THR A 32 -11.10 9.63 0.81
C THR A 32 -9.97 9.09 -0.07
N ILE A 33 -10.22 8.92 -1.38
CA ILE A 33 -9.20 8.43 -2.33
C ILE A 33 -7.97 9.35 -2.36
N TRP A 34 -8.17 10.67 -2.33
CA TRP A 34 -7.08 11.64 -2.25
C TRP A 34 -6.25 11.48 -0.96
N SER A 35 -6.88 11.18 0.19
CA SER A 35 -6.19 10.96 1.46
C SER A 35 -5.33 9.70 1.46
N ALA A 36 -5.86 8.56 0.99
CA ALA A 36 -5.09 7.34 0.81
C ALA A 36 -3.88 7.57 -0.11
N MET A 37 -4.08 8.28 -1.21
CA MET A 37 -3.05 8.54 -2.20
C MET A 37 -1.92 9.42 -1.66
N VAL A 38 -2.23 10.51 -0.97
CA VAL A 38 -1.21 11.33 -0.28
C VAL A 38 -0.42 10.49 0.72
N THR A 39 -1.09 9.58 1.43
CA THR A 39 -0.42 8.64 2.36
C THR A 39 0.56 7.73 1.61
N ILE A 40 0.17 7.19 0.44
CA ILE A 40 1.03 6.35 -0.41
C ILE A 40 2.24 7.14 -0.90
N ILE A 41 2.05 8.37 -1.40
CA ILE A 41 3.13 9.23 -1.89
C ILE A 41 4.14 9.52 -0.79
N ILE A 42 3.67 9.86 0.41
CA ILE A 42 4.55 10.12 1.56
C ILE A 42 5.32 8.84 1.94
N ALA A 43 4.66 7.70 1.98
CA ALA A 43 5.30 6.42 2.27
C ALA A 43 6.36 6.06 1.21
N ASP A 44 6.05 6.27 -0.08
CA ASP A 44 6.98 6.03 -1.19
C ASP A 44 8.18 6.96 -1.13
N ILE A 45 8.01 8.24 -0.78
CA ILE A 45 9.13 9.17 -0.56
C ILE A 45 10.01 8.71 0.61
N VAL A 46 9.42 8.37 1.75
CA VAL A 46 10.18 7.93 2.94
C VAL A 46 10.92 6.62 2.68
N MET A 47 10.30 5.69 1.97
CA MET A 47 10.90 4.38 1.65
C MET A 47 11.89 4.45 0.48
N SER A 48 11.61 5.24 -0.55
CA SER A 48 12.52 5.47 -1.67
C SER A 48 13.74 6.28 -1.26
N LEU A 49 13.64 7.11 -0.20
CA LEU A 49 14.79 7.74 0.43
C LEU A 49 15.77 6.69 0.97
N ASP A 50 15.29 5.65 1.64
CA ASP A 50 16.14 4.55 2.13
C ASP A 50 16.82 3.79 0.97
N ASN A 51 16.07 3.51 -0.10
CA ASN A 51 16.60 2.88 -1.31
C ASN A 51 17.62 3.78 -2.02
N MET A 52 17.37 5.10 -2.03
CA MET A 52 18.27 6.08 -2.60
C MET A 52 19.55 6.24 -1.79
N LEU A 53 19.47 6.23 -0.46
CA LEU A 53 20.64 6.27 0.42
C LEU A 53 21.53 5.03 0.20
N ALA A 54 20.93 3.87 -0.07
CA ALA A 54 21.66 2.66 -0.46
C ALA A 54 22.37 2.81 -1.82
N VAL A 55 21.69 3.35 -2.83
CA VAL A 55 22.30 3.65 -4.15
C VAL A 55 23.35 4.75 -4.04
N ALA A 56 23.16 5.71 -3.14
CA ALA A 56 24.12 6.78 -2.87
C ALA A 56 25.45 6.21 -2.36
N GLY A 57 25.39 5.24 -1.45
CA GLY A 57 26.56 4.48 -1.00
C GLY A 57 27.25 3.68 -2.13
N ALA A 58 26.51 3.19 -3.12
CA ALA A 58 27.04 2.43 -4.25
C ALA A 58 27.59 3.32 -5.40
N SER A 59 27.16 4.57 -5.47
CA SER A 59 27.46 5.51 -6.56
C SER A 59 28.85 6.18 -6.50
N HIS A 60 29.72 5.73 -5.58
CA HIS A 60 31.10 6.21 -5.44
C HIS A 60 31.23 7.75 -5.34
N GLY A 61 30.26 8.43 -4.72
CA GLY A 61 30.34 9.85 -4.38
C GLY A 61 29.88 10.84 -5.45
N ASN A 62 29.22 10.40 -6.53
CA ASN A 62 28.60 11.34 -7.47
C ASN A 62 27.23 11.81 -6.98
N ASN A 63 27.24 12.74 -6.03
CA ASN A 63 26.06 13.36 -5.40
C ASN A 63 25.06 13.94 -6.41
N LEU A 64 25.53 14.33 -7.60
CA LEU A 64 24.72 14.90 -8.68
C LEU A 64 23.70 13.90 -9.25
N LEU A 65 24.08 12.63 -9.43
CA LEU A 65 23.19 11.58 -9.96
C LEU A 65 22.05 11.25 -8.99
N ILE A 66 22.35 11.24 -7.69
CA ILE A 66 21.38 10.94 -6.63
C ILE A 66 20.34 12.07 -6.52
N ILE A 67 20.80 13.33 -6.45
CA ILE A 67 19.92 14.50 -6.33
C ILE A 67 19.04 14.62 -7.57
N PHE A 68 19.59 14.40 -8.76
CA PHE A 68 18.82 14.43 -10.01
C PHE A 68 17.72 13.35 -10.02
N GLY A 69 18.04 12.13 -9.58
CA GLY A 69 17.06 11.05 -9.43
C GLY A 69 15.92 11.40 -8.45
N LEU A 70 16.23 12.03 -7.31
CA LEU A 70 15.24 12.45 -6.33
C LEU A 70 14.30 13.53 -6.89
N VAL A 71 14.89 14.56 -7.50
CA VAL A 71 14.15 15.69 -8.08
C VAL A 71 13.24 15.23 -9.21
N LEU A 72 13.65 14.25 -10.02
CA LEU A 72 12.78 13.69 -11.06
C LEU A 72 11.70 12.74 -10.53
N SER A 73 11.96 12.03 -9.43
CA SER A 73 11.01 11.07 -8.86
C SER A 73 9.76 11.74 -8.30
N ILE A 74 9.91 12.86 -7.57
CA ILE A 74 8.77 13.54 -6.93
C ILE A 74 7.68 13.99 -7.94
N PRO A 75 7.99 14.72 -9.03
CA PRO A 75 7.00 15.09 -10.04
C PRO A 75 6.37 13.87 -10.71
N PHE A 76 7.17 12.82 -10.95
CA PHE A 76 6.68 11.59 -11.58
C PHE A 76 5.66 10.88 -10.68
N VAL A 77 5.94 10.78 -9.38
CA VAL A 77 5.01 10.21 -8.40
C VAL A 77 3.71 11.02 -8.32
N VAL A 78 3.79 12.36 -8.25
CA VAL A 78 2.60 13.25 -8.20
C VAL A 78 1.75 13.18 -9.48
N PHE A 79 2.40 13.09 -10.64
CA PHE A 79 1.70 12.94 -11.91
C PHE A 79 1.03 11.56 -12.01
N THR A 80 1.78 10.50 -11.67
CA THR A 80 1.29 9.12 -11.70
C THR A 80 0.14 8.91 -10.73
N SER A 81 0.21 9.51 -9.54
CA SER A 81 -0.86 9.43 -8.55
C SER A 81 -2.15 10.08 -9.07
N SER A 82 -2.06 11.26 -9.69
CA SER A 82 -3.21 11.93 -10.30
C SER A 82 -3.85 11.10 -11.41
N LEU A 83 -3.03 10.50 -12.28
CA LEU A 83 -3.49 9.59 -13.33
C LEU A 83 -4.15 8.34 -12.73
N LEU A 84 -3.53 7.74 -11.73
CA LEU A 84 -4.03 6.54 -11.06
C LEU A 84 -5.37 6.80 -10.38
N SER A 85 -5.53 7.94 -9.71
CA SER A 85 -6.80 8.35 -9.08
C SER A 85 -7.93 8.41 -10.11
N MET A 86 -7.70 9.09 -11.24
CA MET A 86 -8.68 9.18 -12.32
C MET A 86 -9.05 7.80 -12.87
N LEU A 87 -8.06 6.91 -12.95
CA LEU A 87 -8.26 5.55 -13.43
C LEU A 87 -9.02 4.69 -12.42
N MET A 88 -8.80 4.85 -11.12
CA MET A 88 -9.52 4.16 -10.05
C MET A 88 -10.98 4.62 -9.94
N ASP A 89 -11.26 5.89 -10.23
CA ASP A 89 -12.63 6.42 -10.30
C ASP A 89 -13.39 5.81 -11.49
N LYS A 90 -12.72 5.67 -12.64
CA LYS A 90 -13.31 5.09 -13.85
C LYS A 90 -13.38 3.55 -13.81
N PHE A 91 -12.40 2.91 -13.19
CA PHE A 91 -12.24 1.45 -13.13
C PHE A 91 -11.98 0.99 -11.69
N PRO A 92 -13.05 0.78 -10.90
CA PRO A 92 -12.92 0.40 -9.49
C PRO A 92 -12.17 -0.92 -9.24
N VAL A 93 -12.10 -1.80 -10.26
CA VAL A 93 -11.31 -3.05 -10.22
C VAL A 93 -9.83 -2.81 -9.92
N ILE A 94 -9.30 -1.64 -10.30
CA ILE A 94 -7.90 -1.27 -10.05
C ILE A 94 -7.62 -1.21 -8.55
N VAL A 95 -8.59 -0.80 -7.73
CA VAL A 95 -8.41 -0.76 -6.28
C VAL A 95 -8.26 -2.16 -5.72
N TYR A 96 -9.07 -3.11 -6.17
CA TYR A 96 -8.99 -4.50 -5.74
C TYR A 96 -7.63 -5.11 -6.09
N ILE A 97 -7.17 -4.91 -7.33
CA ILE A 97 -5.88 -5.40 -7.79
C ILE A 97 -4.74 -4.74 -7.02
N GLY A 98 -4.77 -3.40 -6.88
CA GLY A 98 -3.75 -2.64 -6.17
C GLY A 98 -3.64 -3.06 -4.70
N ALA A 99 -4.77 -3.24 -4.01
CA ALA A 99 -4.79 -3.68 -2.62
C ALA A 99 -4.23 -5.11 -2.46
N MET A 100 -4.54 -6.04 -3.38
CA MET A 100 -3.97 -7.39 -3.36
C MET A 100 -2.46 -7.37 -3.60
N ILE A 101 -1.98 -6.55 -4.55
CA ILE A 101 -0.53 -6.40 -4.82
C ILE A 101 0.18 -5.84 -3.59
N LEU A 102 -0.36 -4.80 -2.95
CA LEU A 102 0.21 -4.24 -1.73
C LEU A 102 0.20 -5.24 -0.58
N GLY A 103 -0.89 -6.03 -0.43
CA GLY A 103 -0.96 -7.12 0.56
C GLY A 103 0.10 -8.20 0.34
N LYS A 104 0.35 -8.57 -0.92
CA LYS A 104 1.46 -9.47 -1.29
C LYS A 104 2.81 -8.89 -0.87
N VAL A 105 3.09 -7.65 -1.26
CA VAL A 105 4.37 -6.97 -0.96
C VAL A 105 4.58 -6.84 0.54
N ALA A 106 3.54 -6.52 1.30
CA ALA A 106 3.60 -6.50 2.76
C ALA A 106 3.99 -7.88 3.34
N GLY A 107 3.35 -8.96 2.87
CA GLY A 107 3.67 -10.32 3.27
C GLY A 107 5.12 -10.70 2.95
N GLU A 108 5.58 -10.36 1.74
CA GLU A 108 6.96 -10.55 1.30
C GLU A 108 7.96 -9.79 2.20
N MET A 109 7.67 -8.53 2.54
CA MET A 109 8.53 -7.72 3.41
C MET A 109 8.62 -8.27 4.83
N ILE A 110 7.51 -8.81 5.35
CA ILE A 110 7.46 -9.42 6.68
C ILE A 110 8.25 -10.73 6.71
N ILE A 111 8.03 -11.63 5.76
CA ILE A 111 8.69 -12.95 5.75
C ILE A 111 10.19 -12.86 5.43
N THR A 112 10.62 -11.83 4.70
CA THR A 112 12.04 -11.57 4.39
C THR A 112 12.76 -10.74 5.46
N ASP A 113 12.08 -10.37 6.56
CA ASP A 113 12.71 -9.69 7.68
C ASP A 113 13.63 -10.64 8.47
N PRO A 114 14.87 -10.22 8.83
CA PRO A 114 15.82 -11.05 9.57
C PRO A 114 15.26 -11.59 10.90
N TYR A 115 14.40 -10.85 11.59
CA TYR A 115 13.77 -11.33 12.82
C TYR A 115 12.84 -12.50 12.52
N VAL A 116 12.01 -12.40 11.46
CA VAL A 116 11.05 -13.45 11.10
C VAL A 116 11.77 -14.69 10.54
N GLN A 117 12.81 -14.50 9.72
CA GLN A 117 13.67 -15.57 9.21
C GLN A 117 14.37 -16.37 10.32
N SER A 118 14.66 -15.74 11.46
CA SER A 118 15.28 -16.40 12.60
C SER A 118 14.32 -17.36 13.33
N PHE A 119 13.01 -17.10 13.27
CA PHE A 119 11.97 -17.94 13.87
C PHE A 119 11.36 -18.95 12.89
N LEU A 120 11.40 -18.67 11.59
CA LEU A 120 10.82 -19.49 10.53
C LEU A 120 11.86 -19.85 9.47
N HIS A 121 12.13 -21.15 9.29
CA HIS A 121 12.90 -21.65 8.14
C HIS A 121 12.13 -21.34 6.85
N THR A 122 12.52 -20.27 6.18
CA THR A 122 11.76 -19.76 5.03
C THR A 122 12.19 -20.46 3.76
N GLY A 123 11.49 -21.55 3.43
CA GLY A 123 11.52 -22.11 2.07
C GLY A 123 10.71 -21.25 1.10
N LYS A 124 11.00 -21.36 -0.20
CA LYS A 124 10.27 -20.65 -1.27
C LYS A 124 8.75 -20.88 -1.20
N VAL A 125 8.32 -22.07 -0.78
CA VAL A 125 6.90 -22.42 -0.62
C VAL A 125 6.25 -21.59 0.49
N THR A 126 6.88 -21.48 1.65
CA THR A 126 6.38 -20.68 2.78
C THR A 126 6.25 -19.21 2.37
N GLN A 127 7.21 -18.69 1.62
CA GLN A 127 7.16 -17.32 1.11
C GLN A 127 5.95 -17.09 0.20
N TYR A 128 5.71 -17.96 -0.80
CA TYR A 128 4.54 -17.82 -1.67
C TYR A 128 3.21 -17.95 -0.91
N ILE A 129 3.14 -18.80 0.12
CA ILE A 129 1.95 -18.93 0.97
C ILE A 129 1.69 -17.63 1.73
N VAL A 130 2.72 -17.03 2.33
CA VAL A 130 2.58 -15.77 3.08
C VAL A 130 2.21 -14.62 2.15
N GLU A 131 2.80 -14.55 0.96
CA GLU A 131 2.46 -13.58 -0.08
C GLU A 131 0.98 -13.69 -0.51
N ALA A 132 0.51 -14.91 -0.81
CA ALA A 132 -0.88 -15.16 -1.17
C ALA A 132 -1.83 -14.87 0.00
N ALA A 133 -1.45 -15.28 1.22
CA ALA A 133 -2.22 -15.00 2.43
C ALA A 133 -2.33 -13.49 2.67
N GLY A 134 -1.25 -12.73 2.49
CA GLY A 134 -1.26 -11.27 2.62
C GLY A 134 -2.25 -10.61 1.66
N ALA A 135 -2.22 -11.01 0.38
CA ALA A 135 -3.17 -10.51 -0.62
C ALA A 135 -4.64 -10.83 -0.26
N VAL A 136 -4.92 -12.06 0.17
CA VAL A 136 -6.27 -12.50 0.56
C VAL A 136 -6.74 -11.79 1.84
N LEU A 137 -5.86 -11.66 2.84
CA LEU A 137 -6.18 -11.03 4.13
C LEU A 137 -6.59 -9.57 3.94
N VAL A 138 -5.92 -8.81 3.06
CA VAL A 138 -6.31 -7.42 2.78
C VAL A 138 -7.76 -7.34 2.28
N VAL A 139 -8.15 -8.22 1.35
CA VAL A 139 -9.52 -8.23 0.80
C VAL A 139 -10.53 -8.68 1.85
N VAL A 140 -10.24 -9.74 2.60
CA VAL A 140 -11.14 -10.27 3.63
C VAL A 140 -11.35 -9.26 4.75
N ILE A 141 -10.27 -8.71 5.31
CA ILE A 141 -10.33 -7.71 6.38
C ILE A 141 -11.01 -6.44 5.87
N GLY A 142 -10.64 -5.97 4.68
CA GLY A 142 -11.24 -4.79 4.06
C GLY A 142 -12.76 -4.93 3.88
N LYS A 143 -13.24 -6.07 3.35
CA LYS A 143 -14.67 -6.34 3.21
C LYS A 143 -15.40 -6.42 4.55
N LEU A 144 -14.79 -7.08 5.55
CA LEU A 144 -15.37 -7.17 6.90
C LEU A 144 -15.49 -5.80 7.56
N TRP A 145 -14.48 -4.94 7.43
CA TRP A 145 -14.51 -3.57 7.94
C TRP A 145 -15.58 -2.72 7.27
N MET A 146 -15.68 -2.75 5.94
CA MET A 146 -16.74 -2.02 5.23
C MET A 146 -18.13 -2.45 5.68
N LYS A 147 -18.36 -3.78 5.81
CA LYS A 147 -19.63 -4.32 6.30
C LYS A 147 -19.95 -3.85 7.72
N MET A 148 -18.95 -3.71 8.59
CA MET A 148 -19.15 -3.19 9.96
C MET A 148 -19.44 -1.68 9.98
N LYS A 149 -18.85 -0.91 9.07
CA LYS A 149 -19.09 0.54 8.97
C LYS A 149 -20.52 0.84 8.53
N ILE A 150 -20.99 0.17 7.48
CA ILE A 150 -22.37 0.29 6.95
C ILE A 150 -23.40 -0.02 8.04
N ARG A 151 -23.21 -1.14 8.77
CA ARG A 151 -24.13 -1.54 9.85
C ARG A 151 -24.24 -0.50 10.97
N LYS A 152 -23.17 0.25 11.24
CA LYS A 152 -23.12 1.24 12.32
C LYS A 152 -23.90 2.51 11.93
N GLU A 153 -23.85 2.89 10.67
CA GLU A 153 -24.59 4.03 10.10
C GLU A 153 -26.11 3.75 10.08
N GLU A 154 -26.54 2.53 9.76
CA GLU A 154 -27.95 2.12 9.80
C GLU A 154 -28.56 2.19 11.21
N THR A 155 -27.83 1.76 12.25
CA THR A 155 -28.29 1.88 13.65
C THR A 155 -28.29 3.30 14.19
N GLY A 156 -27.52 4.22 13.61
CA GLY A 156 -27.43 5.62 14.05
C GLY A 156 -28.59 6.50 13.59
N HIS A 157 -29.31 6.11 12.54
CA HIS A 157 -30.49 6.82 12.02
C HIS A 157 -31.82 6.33 12.61
N ALA A 158 -31.81 5.32 13.47
CA ALA A 158 -32.99 4.76 14.13
C ALA A 158 -33.28 5.37 15.52
N HIS A 159 -32.56 6.42 15.92
CA HIS A 159 -32.72 7.17 17.16
C HIS A 159 -32.81 8.67 16.88
#